data_AF-A0A168DZS5-F1
#
_entry.id   AF-A0A168DZS5-F1
#
_cell.length_a   1.000
_cell.length_b   1.000
_cell.length_c   1.000
_cell.angle_alpha   90.00
_cell.angle_beta   90.00
_cell.angle_gamma   90.00
#
_symmetry.space_group_name_H-M   'P 1'
#
loop_
_entity.id
_entity.type
_entity.pdbx_description
1 polymer ?
#
loop_
_entity_poly.entity_id
_entity_poly.type
_entity_poly.pdbx_seq_one_letter_code
_entity_poly.pdbx_strand_id
1 'polypeptide(L)'
;MSRFLAPIHTWLFNKISLYEELESNLVKSYTEKFGENTEKIYTDIKDNFGYPLEAKPIEELIDLTNIHGWLQNKISIAETRQAALITKLYNTYGDEVKNIAIKLYSEQGTQCGEDAKQKYEVNNAPEIYQALNNYILEGMPCDRVNVITENSDDKVEWRNEMCLHRGYWDSVQGNVSLFYELRDAWVKSFVDSVNNNFVYNANRNEATFEILKK
;
A
#
# COMPACT_ATOMS: atom_id res chain seq x y z
N MET A 1 -13.05 -24.08 -14.73
CA MET A 1 -13.54 -22.92 -15.52
C MET A 1 -12.35 -22.30 -16.21
N SER A 2 -12.48 -21.93 -17.49
CA SER A 2 -11.44 -21.22 -18.26
C SER A 2 -10.93 -20.03 -17.43
N ARG A 3 -9.65 -20.03 -17.03
CA ARG A 3 -9.04 -18.96 -16.24
C ARG A 3 -8.67 -17.83 -17.21
N PHE A 4 -9.65 -16.98 -17.51
CA PHE A 4 -9.42 -15.77 -18.28
C PHE A 4 -8.84 -14.67 -17.39
N LEU A 5 -7.88 -13.92 -17.91
CA LEU A 5 -7.32 -12.74 -17.25
C LEU A 5 -8.34 -11.60 -17.30
N ALA A 6 -9.25 -11.56 -16.32
CA ALA A 6 -10.21 -10.46 -16.16
C ALA A 6 -9.52 -9.13 -15.75
N PRO A 7 -10.14 -7.96 -16.04
CA PRO A 7 -9.58 -6.64 -15.71
C PRO A 7 -9.20 -6.45 -14.23
N ILE A 8 -9.90 -7.13 -13.31
CA ILE A 8 -9.60 -7.09 -11.88
C ILE A 8 -8.20 -7.62 -11.54
N HIS A 9 -7.66 -8.56 -12.35
CA HIS A 9 -6.32 -9.09 -12.14
C HIS A 9 -5.25 -8.05 -12.49
N THR A 10 -5.42 -7.37 -13.61
CA THR A 10 -4.54 -6.25 -14.02
C THR A 10 -4.65 -5.10 -13.03
N TRP A 11 -5.86 -4.79 -12.55
CA TRP A 11 -6.08 -3.79 -11.50
C TRP A 11 -5.31 -4.11 -10.22
N LEU A 12 -5.40 -5.35 -9.72
CA LEU A 12 -4.66 -5.76 -8.53
C LEU A 12 -3.15 -5.79 -8.76
N PHE A 13 -2.72 -6.27 -9.93
CA PHE A 13 -1.31 -6.27 -10.32
C PHE A 13 -0.72 -4.87 -10.31
N ASN A 14 -1.43 -3.88 -10.85
CA ASN A 14 -0.96 -2.49 -10.87
C ASN A 14 -0.77 -1.92 -9.45
N LYS A 15 -1.63 -2.31 -8.49
CA LYS A 15 -1.46 -1.93 -7.09
C LYS A 15 -0.22 -2.56 -6.45
N ILE A 16 0.07 -3.82 -6.78
CA ILE A 16 1.30 -4.48 -6.33
C ILE A 16 2.52 -3.75 -6.92
N SER A 17 2.49 -3.45 -8.21
CA SER A 17 3.56 -2.70 -8.87
C SER A 17 3.76 -1.31 -8.24
N LEU A 18 2.68 -0.59 -7.92
CA LEU A 18 2.75 0.71 -7.24
C LEU A 18 3.36 0.60 -5.83
N TYR A 19 3.04 -0.48 -5.10
CA TYR A 19 3.61 -0.76 -3.79
C TYR A 19 5.12 -1.08 -3.87
N GLU A 20 5.55 -1.81 -4.91
CA GLU A 20 6.96 -2.11 -5.16
C GLU A 20 7.74 -0.88 -5.69
N GLU A 21 7.08 0.04 -6.39
CA GLU A 21 7.66 1.33 -6.76
C GLU A 21 8.04 2.14 -5.50
N LEU A 22 7.14 2.18 -4.50
CA LEU A 22 7.43 2.81 -3.21
C LEU A 22 8.62 2.14 -2.51
N GLU A 23 8.71 0.82 -2.56
CA GLU A 23 9.85 0.08 -2.03
C GLU A 23 11.16 0.46 -2.72
N SER A 24 11.17 0.58 -4.05
CA SER A 24 12.35 1.03 -4.80
C SER A 24 12.79 2.42 -4.36
N ASN A 25 11.84 3.34 -4.16
CA ASN A 25 12.12 4.70 -3.67
C ASN A 25 12.63 4.72 -2.23
N LEU A 26 12.13 3.84 -1.36
CA LEU A 26 12.63 3.63 0.00
C LEU A 26 14.07 3.15 -0.03
N VAL A 27 14.37 2.09 -0.79
CA VAL A 27 15.73 1.56 -0.93
C VAL A 27 16.68 2.64 -1.42
N LYS A 28 16.31 3.38 -2.47
CA LYS A 28 17.13 4.48 -3.00
C LYS A 28 17.43 5.53 -1.92
N SER A 29 16.40 6.02 -1.23
CA SER A 29 16.56 7.06 -0.21
C SER A 29 17.36 6.59 1.00
N TYR A 30 17.18 5.34 1.41
CA TYR A 30 17.96 4.72 2.48
C TYR A 30 19.40 4.43 2.08
N THR A 31 19.68 4.11 0.81
CA THR A 31 21.04 3.94 0.30
C THR A 31 21.74 5.30 0.24
N GLU A 32 21.08 6.34 -0.27
CA GLU A 32 21.61 7.71 -0.27
C GLU A 32 21.92 8.19 1.15
N LYS A 33 21.12 7.79 2.14
CA LYS A 33 21.28 8.20 3.53
C LYS A 33 22.28 7.37 4.34
N PHE A 34 22.21 6.05 4.25
CA PHE A 34 22.93 5.10 5.12
C PHE A 34 24.01 4.30 4.39
N GLY A 35 24.13 4.44 3.07
CA GLY A 35 25.19 3.85 2.25
C GLY A 35 25.05 2.34 2.02
N GLU A 36 26.19 1.67 1.80
CA GLU A 36 26.31 0.26 1.40
C GLU A 36 25.60 -0.74 2.34
N ASN A 37 25.38 -0.36 3.61
CA ASN A 37 24.68 -1.24 4.55
C ASN A 37 23.24 -1.50 4.10
N THR A 38 22.57 -0.48 3.55
CA THR A 38 21.21 -0.62 2.98
C THR A 38 21.20 -1.60 1.82
N GLU A 39 22.17 -1.51 0.90
CA GLU A 39 22.23 -2.38 -0.28
C GLU A 39 22.45 -3.85 0.10
N LYS A 40 23.32 -4.11 1.08
CA LYS A 40 23.57 -5.46 1.60
C LYS A 40 22.32 -6.02 2.28
N ILE A 41 21.68 -5.23 3.13
CA ILE A 41 20.42 -5.59 3.80
C ILE A 41 19.34 -5.91 2.76
N TYR A 42 19.18 -5.07 1.74
CA TYR A 42 18.15 -5.25 0.73
C TYR A 42 18.43 -6.45 -0.18
N THR A 43 19.70 -6.74 -0.47
CA THR A 43 20.09 -7.94 -1.21
C THR A 43 19.71 -9.21 -0.44
N ASP A 44 20.09 -9.30 0.84
CA ASP A 44 19.70 -10.41 1.73
C ASP A 44 18.18 -10.55 1.85
N ILE A 45 17.45 -9.43 1.92
CA ILE A 45 15.98 -9.44 1.93
C ILE A 45 15.40 -10.08 0.65
N LYS A 46 15.89 -9.69 -0.54
CA LYS A 46 15.40 -10.27 -1.80
C LYS A 46 15.69 -11.76 -1.90
N ASP A 47 16.86 -12.20 -1.43
CA ASP A 47 17.25 -13.60 -1.47
C ASP A 47 16.38 -14.47 -0.55
N ASN A 48 15.92 -13.93 0.58
CA ASN A 48 15.09 -14.66 1.54
C ASN A 48 13.58 -14.57 1.25
N PHE A 49 13.09 -13.43 0.74
CA PHE A 49 11.65 -13.16 0.62
C PHE A 49 11.15 -13.06 -0.82
N GLY A 50 12.05 -13.07 -1.80
CA GLY A 50 11.73 -12.99 -3.22
C GLY A 50 11.97 -11.60 -3.83
N TYR A 51 12.03 -11.58 -5.15
CA TYR A 51 12.39 -10.40 -5.94
C TYR A 51 11.15 -9.59 -6.34
N PRO A 52 11.30 -8.27 -6.56
CA PRO A 52 10.25 -7.44 -7.16
C PRO A 52 9.79 -7.98 -8.51
N LEU A 53 8.61 -7.55 -8.94
CA LEU A 53 8.09 -7.81 -10.27
C LEU A 53 9.05 -7.27 -11.34
N GLU A 54 9.18 -8.04 -12.42
CA GLU A 54 9.85 -7.56 -13.62
C GLU A 54 9.00 -6.46 -14.26
N ALA A 55 9.65 -5.50 -14.94
CA ALA A 55 8.98 -4.45 -15.70
C ALA A 55 8.36 -4.99 -17.01
N LYS A 56 7.37 -5.88 -16.87
CA LYS A 56 6.65 -6.55 -17.96
C LYS A 56 5.14 -6.55 -17.69
N PRO A 57 4.31 -6.65 -18.74
CA PRO A 57 2.87 -6.83 -18.59
C PRO A 57 2.52 -8.09 -17.79
N ILE A 58 1.39 -8.06 -17.07
CA ILE A 58 0.92 -9.21 -16.28
C ILE A 58 0.75 -10.46 -17.14
N GLU A 59 0.34 -10.32 -18.41
CA GLU A 59 0.15 -11.41 -19.37
C GLU A 59 1.41 -12.24 -19.60
N GLU A 60 2.59 -11.65 -19.42
CA GLU A 60 3.88 -12.32 -19.58
C GLU A 60 4.39 -12.97 -18.28
N LEU A 61 3.85 -12.56 -17.12
CA LEU A 61 4.34 -12.94 -15.79
C LEU A 61 3.41 -13.92 -15.06
N ILE A 62 2.12 -13.84 -15.34
CA ILE A 62 1.07 -14.51 -14.58
C ILE A 62 1.08 -16.02 -14.80
N ASP A 63 0.92 -16.78 -13.71
CA ASP A 63 0.53 -18.18 -13.82
C ASP A 63 -0.96 -18.30 -14.12
N LEU A 64 -1.30 -18.53 -15.39
CA LEU A 64 -2.69 -18.71 -15.84
C LEU A 64 -3.36 -19.95 -15.22
N THR A 65 -2.61 -20.91 -14.70
CA THR A 65 -3.16 -22.09 -14.02
C THR A 65 -3.56 -21.78 -12.57
N ASN A 66 -2.96 -20.75 -11.96
CA ASN A 66 -3.26 -20.30 -10.61
C ASN A 66 -3.31 -18.77 -10.36
N ILE A 67 -3.97 -17.99 -11.24
CA ILE A 67 -4.05 -16.52 -11.17
C ILE A 67 -4.22 -15.93 -9.76
N HIS A 68 -5.26 -16.33 -9.00
CA HIS A 68 -5.51 -15.77 -7.67
C HIS A 68 -4.41 -16.12 -6.66
N GLY A 69 -3.95 -17.38 -6.66
CA GLY A 69 -2.87 -17.81 -5.78
C GLY A 69 -1.55 -17.12 -6.12
N TRP A 70 -1.29 -16.89 -7.41
CA TRP A 70 -0.13 -16.13 -7.87
C TRP A 70 -0.20 -14.67 -7.39
N LEU A 71 -1.34 -13.99 -7.57
CA LEU A 71 -1.53 -12.61 -7.11
C LEU A 71 -1.40 -12.50 -5.60
N GLN A 72 -2.06 -13.39 -4.85
CA GLN A 72 -1.92 -13.47 -3.40
C GLN A 72 -0.45 -13.63 -2.99
N ASN A 73 0.29 -14.52 -3.65
CA ASN A 73 1.71 -14.72 -3.37
C ASN A 73 2.55 -13.46 -3.68
N LYS A 74 2.24 -12.74 -4.76
CA LYS A 74 2.91 -11.46 -5.07
C LYS A 74 2.63 -10.38 -4.03
N ILE A 75 1.41 -10.30 -3.50
CA ILE A 75 1.09 -9.44 -2.34
C ILE A 75 1.95 -9.85 -1.15
N SER A 76 1.95 -11.14 -0.80
CA SER A 76 2.71 -11.63 0.35
C SER A 76 4.20 -11.31 0.25
N ILE A 77 4.79 -11.51 -0.93
CA ILE A 77 6.20 -11.19 -1.20
C ILE A 77 6.44 -9.70 -1.02
N ALA A 78 5.67 -8.84 -1.69
CA ALA A 78 5.88 -7.40 -1.66
C ALA A 78 5.70 -6.82 -0.23
N GLU A 79 4.64 -7.20 0.48
CA GLU A 79 4.38 -6.70 1.83
C GLU A 79 5.44 -7.20 2.83
N THR A 80 5.83 -8.48 2.77
CA THR A 80 6.88 -9.02 3.65
C THR A 80 8.23 -8.38 3.37
N ARG A 81 8.57 -8.13 2.10
CA ARG A 81 9.85 -7.55 1.71
C ARG A 81 10.00 -6.12 2.21
N GLN A 82 8.98 -5.28 2.03
CA GLN A 82 9.00 -3.92 2.53
C GLN A 82 8.96 -3.87 4.07
N ALA A 83 8.19 -4.75 4.71
CA ALA A 83 8.21 -4.90 6.17
C ALA A 83 9.60 -5.27 6.69
N ALA A 84 10.30 -6.20 6.02
CA ALA A 84 11.66 -6.60 6.38
C ALA A 84 12.65 -5.45 6.22
N LEU A 85 12.55 -4.69 5.13
CA LEU A 85 13.41 -3.55 4.83
C LEU A 85 13.28 -2.48 5.93
N ILE A 86 12.05 -2.05 6.19
CA ILE A 86 11.79 -1.01 7.18
C ILE A 86 12.19 -1.51 8.57
N THR A 87 11.85 -2.75 8.93
CA THR A 87 12.19 -3.31 10.25
C THR A 87 13.70 -3.40 10.48
N LYS A 88 14.45 -4.00 9.55
CA LYS A 88 15.91 -4.16 9.71
C LYS A 88 16.62 -2.81 9.80
N LEU A 89 16.22 -1.85 8.96
CA LEU A 89 16.82 -0.51 9.00
C LEU A 89 16.38 0.26 10.26
N TYR A 90 15.11 0.18 10.67
CA TYR A 90 14.62 0.86 11.88
C TYR A 90 15.34 0.35 13.13
N ASN A 91 15.61 -0.94 13.23
CA ASN A 91 16.38 -1.52 14.35
C ASN A 91 17.83 -1.00 14.41
N THR A 92 18.36 -0.48 13.30
CA THR A 92 19.73 0.04 13.21
C THR A 92 19.78 1.56 13.36
N TYR A 93 18.84 2.27 12.73
CA TYR A 93 18.88 3.74 12.54
C TYR A 93 17.69 4.48 13.18
N GLY A 94 16.75 3.76 13.80
CA GLY A 94 15.64 4.30 14.57
C GLY A 94 14.70 5.22 13.77
N ASP A 95 14.24 6.30 14.40
CA ASP A 95 13.23 7.19 13.86
C ASP A 95 13.62 7.89 12.55
N GLU A 96 14.90 7.95 12.20
CA GLU A 96 15.31 8.48 10.90
C GLU A 96 14.76 7.65 9.74
N VAL A 97 14.71 6.33 9.88
CA VAL A 97 14.10 5.41 8.90
C VAL A 97 12.60 5.67 8.77
N LYS A 98 11.93 5.82 9.92
CA LYS A 98 10.50 6.15 9.98
C LYS A 98 10.20 7.49 9.29
N ASN A 99 10.97 8.53 9.59
CA ASN A 99 10.74 9.87 9.03
C ASN A 99 10.91 9.90 7.51
N ILE A 100 11.93 9.22 6.98
CA ILE A 100 12.12 9.05 5.53
C ILE A 100 10.94 8.28 4.92
N ALA A 101 10.51 7.19 5.56
CA ALA A 101 9.36 6.42 5.07
C ALA A 101 8.07 7.24 5.07
N ILE A 102 7.75 7.95 6.15
CA ILE A 102 6.57 8.84 6.24
C ILE A 102 6.58 9.83 5.08
N LYS A 103 7.74 10.47 4.83
CA LYS A 103 7.89 11.42 3.73
C LYS A 103 7.58 10.76 2.38
N LEU A 104 8.19 9.62 2.07
CA LEU A 104 8.01 8.94 0.78
C LEU A 104 6.58 8.39 0.59
N TYR A 105 5.98 7.87 1.67
CA TYR A 105 4.58 7.46 1.67
C TYR A 105 3.65 8.64 1.39
N SER A 106 3.86 9.78 2.04
CA SER A 106 3.10 11.00 1.76
C SER A 106 3.33 11.56 0.35
N GLU A 107 4.56 11.51 -0.16
CA GLU A 107 4.88 11.93 -1.53
C GLU A 107 4.17 11.06 -2.58
N GLN A 108 4.24 9.72 -2.45
CA GLN A 108 3.52 8.83 -3.36
C GLN A 108 2.00 8.97 -3.22
N GLY A 109 1.48 9.11 -1.99
CA GLY A 109 0.06 9.37 -1.76
C GLY A 109 -0.40 10.65 -2.46
N THR A 110 0.38 11.73 -2.36
CA THR A 110 0.11 12.99 -3.06
C THR A 110 0.08 12.80 -4.57
N GLN A 111 1.09 12.14 -5.13
CA GLN A 111 1.18 11.86 -6.58
C GLN A 111 0.00 11.03 -7.07
N CYS A 112 -0.39 10.01 -6.33
CA CYS A 112 -1.54 9.16 -6.65
C CYS A 112 -2.86 9.93 -6.57
N GLY A 113 -3.04 10.84 -5.60
CA GLY A 113 -4.24 11.65 -5.51
C GLY A 113 -4.35 12.69 -6.65
N GLU A 114 -3.23 13.30 -7.07
CA GLU A 114 -3.22 14.19 -8.24
C GLU A 114 -3.49 13.44 -9.54
N ASP A 115 -2.97 12.21 -9.68
CA ASP A 115 -3.27 11.33 -10.82
C ASP A 115 -4.75 10.90 -10.80
N ALA A 116 -5.29 10.54 -9.64
CA ALA A 116 -6.68 10.14 -9.47
C ALA A 116 -7.65 11.26 -9.87
N LYS A 117 -7.35 12.50 -9.48
CA LYS A 117 -8.12 13.71 -9.82
C LYS A 117 -8.24 13.94 -11.32
N GLN A 118 -7.29 13.45 -12.12
CA GLN A 118 -7.32 13.55 -13.58
C GLN A 118 -8.09 12.39 -14.25
N LYS A 119 -8.25 11.27 -13.55
CA LYS A 119 -8.80 10.01 -14.11
C LYS A 119 -10.20 9.68 -13.64
N TYR A 120 -10.62 10.22 -12.49
CA TYR A 120 -11.87 9.86 -11.83
C TYR A 120 -12.65 11.10 -11.38
N GLU A 121 -13.97 10.94 -11.29
CA GLU A 121 -14.81 11.88 -10.54
C GLU A 121 -14.47 11.74 -9.05
N VAL A 122 -14.32 12.88 -8.37
CA VAL A 122 -13.85 12.97 -6.97
C VAL A 122 -14.58 14.10 -6.22
N ASN A 123 -15.86 14.31 -6.53
CA ASN A 123 -16.67 15.44 -6.07
C ASN A 123 -17.25 15.23 -4.66
N ASN A 124 -17.42 13.97 -4.26
CA ASN A 124 -18.01 13.56 -2.98
C ASN A 124 -17.16 12.48 -2.29
N ALA A 125 -17.43 12.22 -1.00
CA ALA A 125 -16.68 11.24 -0.23
C ALA A 125 -16.73 9.81 -0.84
N PRO A 126 -17.87 9.30 -1.35
CA PRO A 126 -17.95 7.99 -2.01
C PRO A 126 -17.06 7.87 -3.24
N GLU A 127 -17.04 8.91 -4.08
CA GLU A 127 -16.17 9.00 -5.26
C GLU A 127 -14.68 9.01 -4.87
N ILE A 128 -14.30 9.78 -3.85
CA ILE A 128 -12.92 9.80 -3.33
C ILE A 128 -12.51 8.44 -2.77
N TYR A 129 -13.38 7.79 -1.99
CA TYR A 129 -13.13 6.46 -1.44
C TYR A 129 -12.96 5.41 -2.55
N GLN A 130 -13.77 5.47 -3.61
CA GLN A 130 -13.63 4.59 -4.77
C GLN A 130 -12.32 4.86 -5.53
N ALA A 131 -11.96 6.13 -5.73
CA ALA A 131 -10.70 6.52 -6.36
C ALA A 131 -9.50 6.03 -5.54
N LEU A 132 -9.51 6.22 -4.22
CA LEU A 132 -8.51 5.69 -3.28
C LEU A 132 -8.30 4.19 -3.47
N ASN A 133 -9.41 3.44 -3.55
CA ASN A 133 -9.37 2.00 -3.76
C ASN A 133 -8.72 1.60 -5.10
N ASN A 134 -8.54 2.49 -6.08
CA ASN A 134 -7.82 2.12 -7.31
C ASN A 134 -6.30 2.06 -7.14
N TYR A 135 -5.75 2.66 -6.08
CA TYR A 135 -4.30 2.77 -5.87
C TYR A 135 -3.83 1.95 -4.69
N ILE A 136 -4.59 1.97 -3.59
CA ILE A 136 -4.17 1.35 -2.34
C ILE A 136 -4.18 -0.18 -2.41
N LEU A 137 -3.07 -0.81 -2.01
CA LEU A 137 -2.98 -2.26 -1.85
C LEU A 137 -3.50 -2.66 -0.47
N GLU A 138 -4.58 -3.44 -0.44
CA GLU A 138 -5.33 -3.82 0.77
C GLU A 138 -5.84 -5.27 0.63
N GLY A 139 -4.91 -6.16 0.29
CA GLY A 139 -5.19 -7.59 0.07
C GLY A 139 -5.90 -7.91 -1.25
N MET A 140 -6.50 -9.09 -1.29
CA MET A 140 -7.31 -9.54 -2.41
C MET A 140 -8.71 -8.91 -2.35
N PRO A 141 -9.35 -8.64 -3.51
CA PRO A 141 -10.72 -8.16 -3.55
C PRO A 141 -11.72 -9.04 -2.79
N CYS A 142 -11.45 -10.34 -2.69
CA CYS A 142 -12.31 -11.30 -1.99
C CYS A 142 -12.18 -11.27 -0.47
N ASP A 143 -11.17 -10.59 0.09
CA ASP A 143 -10.94 -10.55 1.54
C ASP A 143 -12.00 -9.69 2.25
N ARG A 144 -12.59 -8.72 1.53
CA ARG A 144 -13.73 -7.88 2.00
C ARG A 144 -13.50 -7.28 3.39
N VAL A 145 -12.29 -6.81 3.65
CA VAL A 145 -11.88 -6.37 4.99
C VAL A 145 -12.45 -5.01 5.40
N ASN A 146 -12.82 -4.17 4.43
CA ASN A 146 -13.46 -2.88 4.67
C ASN A 146 -14.98 -3.03 4.64
N VAL A 147 -15.63 -2.70 5.75
CA VAL A 147 -17.10 -2.66 5.87
C VAL A 147 -17.52 -1.20 5.99
N ILE A 148 -18.22 -0.70 4.98
CA ILE A 148 -18.76 0.66 4.99
C ILE A 148 -19.90 0.75 6.01
N THR A 149 -19.77 1.65 6.98
CA THR A 149 -20.75 1.93 8.03
C THR A 149 -21.58 3.19 7.74
N GLU A 150 -21.02 4.12 6.95
CA GLU A 150 -21.71 5.31 6.47
C GLU A 150 -21.32 5.62 5.02
N ASN A 151 -22.30 6.03 4.21
CA ASN A 151 -22.08 6.33 2.80
C ASN A 151 -23.02 7.47 2.34
N SER A 152 -22.55 8.70 2.44
CA SER A 152 -23.24 9.91 2.03
C SER A 152 -22.29 10.81 1.24
N ASP A 153 -22.80 11.82 0.54
CA ASP A 153 -21.97 12.69 -0.30
C ASP A 153 -20.86 13.41 0.50
N ASP A 154 -21.12 13.76 1.75
CA ASP A 154 -20.18 14.50 2.59
C ASP A 154 -19.31 13.58 3.48
N LYS A 155 -19.69 12.30 3.63
CA LYS A 155 -19.00 11.36 4.51
C LYS A 155 -19.08 9.91 4.04
N VAL A 156 -17.92 9.25 3.97
CA VAL A 156 -17.80 7.79 3.96
C VAL A 156 -17.08 7.37 5.22
N GLU A 157 -17.66 6.42 5.95
CA GLU A 157 -17.04 5.77 7.10
C GLU A 157 -16.95 4.27 6.82
N TRP A 158 -15.82 3.67 7.19
CA TRP A 158 -15.64 2.24 7.12
C TRP A 158 -14.85 1.69 8.30
N ARG A 159 -15.07 0.42 8.60
CA ARG A 159 -14.37 -0.34 9.62
C ARG A 159 -13.55 -1.46 8.99
N ASN A 160 -12.35 -1.71 9.51
CA ASN A 160 -11.62 -2.94 9.22
C ASN A 160 -12.10 -4.09 10.11
N GLU A 161 -12.65 -5.16 9.53
CA GLU A 161 -13.03 -6.38 10.27
C GLU A 161 -11.82 -7.24 10.65
N MET A 162 -10.74 -7.14 9.87
CA MET A 162 -9.51 -7.89 10.10
C MET A 162 -8.29 -7.14 9.59
N CYS A 163 -7.15 -7.38 10.23
CA CYS A 163 -5.86 -6.86 9.80
C CYS A 163 -5.16 -7.88 8.89
N LEU A 164 -4.96 -7.52 7.61
CA LEU A 164 -4.25 -8.36 6.65
C LEU A 164 -2.72 -8.27 6.78
N HIS A 165 -2.22 -7.14 7.29
CA HIS A 165 -0.80 -6.80 7.21
C HIS A 165 0.04 -7.36 8.37
N ARG A 166 -0.57 -7.62 9.53
CA ARG A 166 0.12 -8.05 10.74
C ARG A 166 0.92 -9.34 10.52
N GLY A 167 0.37 -10.29 9.77
CA GLY A 167 1.07 -11.55 9.49
C GLY A 167 2.43 -11.35 8.82
N TYR A 168 2.53 -10.41 7.87
CA TYR A 168 3.78 -10.13 7.17
C TYR A 168 4.80 -9.44 8.09
N TRP A 169 4.34 -8.46 8.89
CA TRP A 169 5.20 -7.74 9.83
C TRP A 169 5.70 -8.64 10.97
N ASP A 170 4.81 -9.43 11.57
CA ASP A 170 5.19 -10.36 12.64
C ASP A 170 6.21 -11.40 12.13
N SER A 171 6.09 -11.85 10.89
CA SER A 171 7.02 -12.85 10.29
C SER A 171 8.47 -12.37 10.20
N VAL A 172 8.69 -11.06 10.21
CA VAL A 172 10.01 -10.42 10.16
C VAL A 172 10.36 -9.70 11.47
N GLN A 173 9.62 -9.99 12.54
CA GLN A 173 9.74 -9.36 13.87
C GLN A 173 9.56 -7.83 13.81
N GLY A 174 8.77 -7.37 12.85
CA GLY A 174 8.42 -5.96 12.66
C GLY A 174 7.23 -5.52 13.50
N ASN A 175 7.15 -4.21 13.75
CA ASN A 175 6.01 -3.61 14.43
C ASN A 175 4.97 -3.11 13.43
N VAL A 176 3.83 -3.81 13.29
CA VAL A 176 2.74 -3.41 12.39
C VAL A 176 2.16 -2.02 12.69
N SER A 177 2.32 -1.46 13.90
CA SER A 177 1.91 -0.08 14.17
C SER A 177 2.68 0.93 13.32
N LEU A 178 3.96 0.66 13.03
CA LEU A 178 4.76 1.49 12.13
C LEU A 178 4.18 1.49 10.71
N PHE A 179 3.74 0.34 10.21
CA PHE A 179 3.03 0.26 8.93
C PHE A 179 1.80 1.16 8.91
N TYR A 180 1.00 1.14 9.98
CA TYR A 180 -0.23 1.92 10.02
C TYR A 180 0.02 3.41 10.10
N GLU A 181 1.08 3.87 10.78
CA GLU A 181 1.52 5.26 10.69
C GLU A 181 1.87 5.67 9.25
N LEU A 182 2.59 4.82 8.52
CA LEU A 182 2.95 5.04 7.12
C LEU A 182 1.71 5.02 6.21
N ARG A 183 0.81 4.07 6.42
CA ARG A 183 -0.45 3.93 5.70
C ARG A 183 -1.35 5.14 5.90
N ASP A 184 -1.47 5.62 7.14
CA ASP A 184 -2.23 6.83 7.47
C ASP A 184 -1.65 8.06 6.78
N ALA A 185 -0.32 8.20 6.78
CA ALA A 185 0.36 9.30 6.07
C ALA A 185 0.07 9.28 4.56
N TRP A 186 0.09 8.10 3.93
CA TRP A 186 -0.21 7.93 2.51
C TRP A 186 -1.66 8.25 2.18
N VAL A 187 -2.63 7.69 2.92
CA VAL A 187 -4.07 7.92 2.68
C VAL A 187 -4.43 9.37 2.91
N LYS A 188 -3.90 9.98 3.99
CA LYS A 188 -4.11 11.40 4.26
C LYS A 188 -3.61 12.27 3.11
N SER A 189 -2.38 12.06 2.66
CA SER A 189 -1.80 12.82 1.54
C SER A 189 -2.56 12.60 0.23
N PHE A 190 -3.05 11.38 -0.03
CA PHE A 190 -3.91 11.09 -1.18
C PHE A 190 -5.21 11.89 -1.13
N VAL A 191 -5.93 11.84 0.01
CA VAL A 191 -7.23 12.52 0.16
C VAL A 191 -7.06 14.04 0.07
N ASP A 192 -6.03 14.59 0.71
CA ASP A 192 -5.76 16.03 0.66
C ASP A 192 -5.41 16.52 -0.76
N SER A 193 -4.71 15.72 -1.58
CA SER A 193 -4.33 16.12 -2.95
C SER A 193 -5.43 15.88 -3.99
N VAL A 194 -6.18 14.78 -3.85
CA VAL A 194 -7.27 14.46 -4.80
C VAL A 194 -8.43 15.46 -4.67
N ASN A 195 -8.81 15.82 -3.44
CA ASN A 195 -9.80 16.88 -3.18
C ASN A 195 -9.59 17.49 -1.79
N ASN A 196 -8.99 18.67 -1.75
CA ASN A 196 -8.64 19.35 -0.50
C ASN A 196 -9.83 19.84 0.34
N ASN A 197 -11.07 19.74 -0.15
CA ASN A 197 -12.28 20.00 0.63
C ASN A 197 -12.65 18.83 1.55
N PHE A 198 -11.98 17.68 1.43
CA PHE A 198 -12.17 16.51 2.28
C PHE A 198 -10.93 16.27 3.15
N VAL A 199 -11.12 15.55 4.24
CA VAL A 199 -10.06 15.12 5.17
C VAL A 199 -10.22 13.63 5.46
N TYR A 200 -9.09 12.95 5.63
CA TYR A 200 -9.03 11.59 6.15
C TYR A 200 -8.78 11.58 7.65
N ASN A 201 -9.60 10.84 8.40
CA ASN A 201 -9.39 10.56 9.82
C ASN A 201 -9.31 9.06 10.08
N ALA A 202 -8.44 8.66 11.00
CA ALA A 202 -8.24 7.27 11.40
C ALA A 202 -8.35 7.11 12.92
N ASN A 203 -9.30 6.29 13.38
CA ASN A 203 -9.37 5.79 14.75
C ASN A 203 -8.92 4.33 14.78
N ARG A 204 -7.61 4.14 14.97
CA ARG A 204 -6.98 2.81 14.98
C ARG A 204 -7.39 1.94 16.18
N ASN A 205 -7.89 2.52 17.27
CA ASN A 205 -8.38 1.75 18.43
C ASN A 205 -9.71 1.04 18.12
N GLU A 206 -10.58 1.70 17.35
CA GLU A 206 -11.87 1.16 16.94
C GLU A 206 -11.83 0.52 15.54
N ALA A 207 -10.66 0.59 14.88
CA ALA A 207 -10.45 0.20 13.49
C ALA A 207 -11.43 0.91 12.52
N THR A 208 -11.78 2.15 12.85
CA THR A 208 -12.72 2.99 12.09
C THR A 208 -11.98 4.09 11.36
N PHE A 209 -12.39 4.36 10.13
CA PHE A 209 -11.78 5.35 9.25
C PHE A 209 -12.86 6.12 8.53
N GLU A 210 -12.56 7.37 8.18
CA GLU A 210 -13.51 8.19 7.45
C GLU A 210 -12.82 9.14 6.47
N ILE A 211 -13.56 9.45 5.41
CA ILE A 211 -13.33 10.60 4.55
C ILE A 211 -14.50 11.54 4.77
N LEU A 212 -14.22 12.75 5.26
CA LEU A 212 -15.21 13.72 5.70
C LEU A 212 -14.98 15.06 5.02
N LYS A 213 -16.05 15.72 4.58
CA LYS A 213 -15.99 17.09 4.06
C LYS A 213 -15.69 18.09 5.18
N LYS A 214 -14.77 19.02 4.91
CA LYS A 214 -14.32 20.07 5.82
C LYS A 214 -15.38 21.17 6.01
#